data_AF-A0A8T5M7N5-F1
#
_entry.id   AF-A0A8T5M7N5-F1
#
_cell.length_a   1.000
_cell.length_b   1.000
_cell.length_c   1.000
_cell.angle_alpha   90.00
_cell.angle_beta   90.00
_cell.angle_gamma   90.00
#
_symmetry.space_group_name_H-M   'P 1'
#
loop_
_entity.id
_entity.type
_entity.pdbx_description
1 polymer ?
#
loop_
_entity_poly.entity_id
_entity_poly.type
_entity_poly.pdbx_seq_one_letter_code
_entity_poly.pdbx_strand_id
1 'polypeptide(L)'
;MVIGIIGLTGAAAAGIPPELEPLVEVIQPLFTKLSFVVGGIFGLYAILIVIRVYYERKSIKILRDIRYNLDQLNKHYGLRYSKTKKGPIMNYINSLRHQIREYRLRKKLNPDKPTKEQNKKKSKNKR
;
A
#
# COMPACT_ATOMS: atom_id res chain seq x y z
N MET A 1 0.56 24.90 18.77
CA MET A 1 -0.06 26.18 19.18
C MET A 1 0.44 27.28 18.25
N VAL A 2 0.03 27.26 16.97
CA VAL A 2 0.45 28.25 15.94
C VAL A 2 -0.65 28.34 14.86
N ILE A 3 -1.81 28.92 15.17
CA ILE A 3 -2.84 29.24 14.14
C ILE A 3 -3.43 30.64 14.43
N GLY A 4 -2.58 31.61 14.75
CA GLY A 4 -3.01 32.94 15.22
C GLY A 4 -2.73 34.12 14.27
N ILE A 5 -2.12 33.93 13.09
CA ILE A 5 -1.58 35.06 12.30
C ILE A 5 -2.22 35.22 10.91
N ILE A 6 -3.07 34.29 10.45
CA ILE A 6 -3.60 34.33 9.06
C ILE A 6 -4.75 35.36 8.88
N GLY A 7 -5.30 35.92 9.96
CA GLY A 7 -6.47 36.82 9.89
C GLY A 7 -6.20 38.18 9.23
N LEU A 8 -5.07 38.83 9.54
CA LEU A 8 -4.84 40.23 9.14
C LEU A 8 -4.02 40.40 7.84
N THR A 9 -3.39 39.32 7.35
CA THR A 9 -2.56 39.34 6.13
C THR A 9 -3.20 38.62 4.93
N GLY A 10 -4.33 37.92 5.13
CA GLY A 10 -5.00 37.16 4.06
C GLY A 10 -5.85 37.99 3.10
N ALA A 11 -6.48 39.08 3.56
CA ALA A 11 -7.39 39.87 2.72
C ALA A 11 -6.65 40.65 1.61
N ALA A 12 -5.50 41.26 1.92
CA ALA A 12 -4.67 41.95 0.94
C ALA A 12 -4.06 41.01 -0.12
N ALA A 13 -3.84 39.73 0.21
CA ALA A 13 -3.30 38.73 -0.72
C ALA A 13 -4.36 38.14 -1.67
N ALA A 14 -5.65 38.29 -1.36
CA ALA A 14 -6.75 37.71 -2.14
C ALA A 14 -7.41 38.69 -3.14
N GLY A 15 -6.94 39.95 -3.20
CA GLY A 15 -7.48 40.96 -4.13
C GLY A 15 -8.95 41.32 -3.87
N ILE A 16 -9.43 41.11 -2.64
CA ILE A 16 -10.81 41.36 -2.26
C ILE A 16 -10.99 42.88 -2.14
N PRO A 17 -11.99 43.49 -2.81
CA PRO A 17 -12.23 44.92 -2.71
C PRO A 17 -12.55 45.31 -1.25
N PRO A 18 -12.04 46.45 -0.76
CA PRO A 18 -12.14 46.85 0.65
C PRO A 18 -13.58 46.99 1.16
N GLU A 19 -14.55 47.17 0.26
CA GLU A 19 -15.98 47.23 0.60
C GLU A 19 -16.55 45.89 1.11
N LEU A 20 -15.89 44.76 0.81
CA LEU A 20 -16.33 43.42 1.22
C LEU A 20 -15.65 42.92 2.50
N GLU A 21 -14.65 43.62 3.02
CA GLU A 21 -13.98 43.29 4.29
C GLU A 21 -14.94 43.07 5.47
N PRO A 22 -15.93 43.96 5.75
CA PRO A 22 -16.83 43.75 6.88
C PRO A 22 -17.72 42.51 6.72
N LEU A 23 -18.01 42.10 5.48
CA LEU A 23 -18.79 40.89 5.22
C LEU A 23 -17.97 39.62 5.48
N VAL A 24 -16.67 39.65 5.13
CA VAL A 24 -15.74 38.56 5.39
C VAL A 24 -15.54 38.34 6.89
N GLU A 25 -15.41 39.41 7.67
CA GLU A 25 -15.26 39.32 9.13
C GLU A 25 -16.45 38.66 9.83
N VAL A 26 -17.68 38.88 9.32
CA VAL A 26 -18.90 38.23 9.84
C VAL A 26 -18.96 36.74 9.47
N ILE A 27 -18.47 36.39 8.29
CA ILE A 27 -18.58 35.03 7.73
C ILE A 27 -17.46 34.10 8.23
N GLN A 28 -16.25 34.63 8.46
CA GLN A 28 -15.08 33.87 8.91
C GLN A 28 -15.30 33.01 10.19
N PRO A 29 -15.97 33.51 11.26
CA PRO A 29 -16.22 32.69 12.44
C PRO A 29 -17.20 31.54 12.17
N LEU A 30 -18.13 31.70 11.22
CA LEU A 30 -19.04 30.62 10.81
C LEU A 30 -18.28 29.49 10.13
N PHE A 31 -17.38 29.82 9.20
CA PHE A 31 -16.55 28.81 8.54
C PHE A 31 -15.64 28.08 9.53
N THR A 32 -15.04 28.79 10.49
CA THR A 32 -14.20 28.15 11.51
C THR A 32 -14.98 27.12 12.32
N LYS A 33 -16.20 27.45 12.76
CA LYS A 33 -17.07 26.51 13.49
C LYS A 33 -17.49 25.33 12.61
N LEU A 34 -17.83 25.60 11.35
CA LEU A 34 -18.24 24.57 10.40
C LEU A 34 -17.10 23.60 10.09
N SER A 35 -15.88 24.11 9.85
CA SER A 35 -14.69 23.29 9.64
C SER A 35 -14.37 22.42 10.85
N PHE A 36 -14.58 22.90 12.07
CA PHE A 36 -14.42 22.09 13.28
C PHE A 36 -15.42 20.92 13.33
N VAL A 37 -16.69 21.18 13.03
CA VAL A 37 -17.73 20.14 12.99
C VAL A 37 -17.46 19.12 11.89
N VAL A 38 -17.17 19.57 10.68
CA VAL A 38 -16.85 18.71 9.54
C VAL A 38 -15.59 17.89 9.82
N GLY A 39 -14.55 18.51 10.37
CA GLY A 39 -13.31 17.84 10.77
C GLY A 39 -13.54 16.79 11.86
N GLY A 40 -14.39 17.08 12.84
CA GLY A 40 -14.75 16.14 13.89
C GLY A 40 -15.48 14.90 13.37
N ILE A 41 -16.50 15.10 12.54
CA ILE A 41 -17.26 14.01 11.91
C ILE A 41 -16.34 13.17 11.01
N PHE A 42 -15.50 13.82 10.21
CA PHE A 42 -14.55 13.14 9.33
C PHE A 42 -13.52 12.32 10.13
N GLY A 43 -12.98 12.89 11.22
CA GLY A 43 -12.07 12.19 12.11
C GLY A 43 -12.71 10.95 12.75
N LEU A 44 -13.94 11.07 13.24
CA LEU A 44 -14.70 9.94 13.79
C LEU A 44 -14.91 8.84 12.74
N TYR A 45 -15.27 9.21 11.51
CA TYR A 45 -15.45 8.28 10.41
C TYR A 45 -14.15 7.54 10.06
N ALA A 46 -13.02 8.26 10.02
CA ALA A 46 -11.71 7.65 9.78
C ALA A 46 -11.36 6.61 10.86
N ILE A 47 -11.61 6.91 12.14
CA ILE A 47 -11.40 5.97 13.26
C ILE A 47 -12.26 4.70 13.07
N LEU A 48 -13.54 4.85 12.71
CA LEU A 48 -14.42 3.71 12.46
C LEU A 48 -13.93 2.84 11.28
N ILE A 49 -13.41 3.46 10.21
CA ILE A 49 -12.79 2.72 9.10
C ILE A 49 -11.58 1.92 9.58
N VAL A 50 -10.68 2.53 10.36
CA VAL A 50 -9.48 1.84 10.87
C VAL A 50 -9.87 0.64 11.72
N ILE A 51 -10.85 0.81 12.62
CA ILE A 51 -11.39 -0.29 13.44
C ILE A 51 -11.96 -1.39 12.54
N ARG A 52 -12.79 -1.03 11.56
CA ARG A 52 -13.39 -1.99 10.62
C ARG A 52 -12.34 -2.83 9.91
N VAL A 53 -11.30 -2.18 9.37
CA VAL A 53 -10.19 -2.87 8.68
C VAL A 53 -9.41 -3.77 9.65
N TYR A 54 -9.21 -3.34 10.90
CA TYR A 54 -8.53 -4.13 11.91
C TYR A 54 -9.29 -5.42 12.24
N TYR A 55 -10.60 -5.34 12.47
CA TYR A 55 -11.44 -6.51 12.74
C TYR A 55 -11.47 -7.47 11.56
N GLU A 56 -11.57 -6.97 10.34
CA GLU A 56 -11.57 -7.80 9.15
C GLU A 56 -10.26 -8.60 9.01
N ARG A 57 -9.11 -7.94 9.23
CA ARG A 57 -7.80 -8.61 9.23
C ARG A 57 -7.70 -9.69 10.32
N LYS A 58 -8.24 -9.43 11.52
CA LYS A 58 -8.25 -10.40 12.62
C LYS A 58 -9.12 -11.61 12.29
N SER A 59 -10.32 -11.40 11.74
CA SER A 59 -11.22 -12.48 11.32
C SER A 59 -10.60 -13.38 10.25
N ILE A 60 -9.95 -12.78 9.25
CA ILE A 60 -9.24 -13.55 8.20
C ILE A 60 -8.13 -14.42 8.79
N LYS A 61 -7.40 -13.92 9.80
CA LYS A 61 -6.35 -14.68 10.48
C LYS A 61 -6.94 -15.90 11.20
N ILE A 62 -8.03 -15.71 11.95
CA ILE A 62 -8.71 -16.79 12.68
C ILE A 62 -9.22 -17.86 11.70
N LEU A 63 -9.86 -17.46 10.61
CA LEU A 63 -10.35 -18.41 9.59
C LEU A 63 -9.21 -19.21 8.97
N ARG A 64 -8.04 -18.59 8.75
CA ARG A 64 -6.85 -19.28 8.24
C ARG A 64 -6.31 -20.30 9.23
N ASP A 65 -6.30 -19.98 10.52
CA ASP A 65 -5.84 -20.89 11.57
C ASP A 65 -6.80 -22.07 11.75
N ILE A 66 -8.12 -21.84 11.71
CA ILE A 66 -9.13 -22.92 11.71
C ILE A 66 -8.94 -23.82 10.50
N ARG A 67 -8.77 -23.24 9.30
CA ARG A 67 -8.53 -23.99 8.07
C ARG A 67 -7.26 -24.83 8.17
N TYR A 68 -6.19 -24.30 8.76
CA TYR A 68 -4.94 -25.03 8.96
C TYR A 68 -5.14 -26.22 9.91
N ASN A 69 -5.86 -26.03 11.01
CA ASN A 69 -6.13 -27.08 11.99
C ASN A 69 -6.99 -28.21 11.39
N LEU A 70 -8.05 -27.86 10.66
CA LEU A 70 -8.86 -28.82 9.90
C LEU A 70 -8.03 -29.61 8.88
N ASP A 71 -7.08 -28.95 8.20
CA ASP A 71 -6.22 -29.61 7.22
C ASP A 71 -5.26 -30.61 7.87
N GLN A 72 -4.78 -30.33 9.10
CA GLN A 72 -4.02 -31.29 9.88
C GLN A 72 -4.86 -32.49 10.32
N LEU A 73 -6.09 -32.25 10.79
CA LEU A 73 -7.03 -33.33 11.12
C LEU A 73 -7.32 -34.21 9.89
N ASN A 74 -7.66 -33.62 8.74
CA ASN A 74 -7.93 -34.36 7.52
C ASN A 74 -6.74 -35.23 7.10
N LYS A 75 -5.51 -34.75 7.31
CA LYS A 75 -4.30 -35.53 7.03
C LYS A 75 -4.19 -36.78 7.91
N HIS A 76 -4.58 -36.69 9.18
CA HIS A 76 -4.58 -37.83 10.10
C HIS A 76 -5.63 -38.88 9.73
N TYR A 77 -6.80 -38.47 9.25
CA TYR A 77 -7.88 -39.38 8.85
C TYR A 77 -7.84 -39.82 7.38
N GLY A 78 -6.77 -39.48 6.63
CA GLY A 78 -6.64 -39.85 5.22
C GLY A 78 -7.65 -39.16 4.29
N LEU A 79 -8.33 -38.11 4.77
CA LEU A 79 -9.30 -37.34 3.99
C LEU A 79 -8.59 -36.36 3.06
N ARG A 80 -9.29 -35.94 2.01
CA ARG A 80 -8.78 -35.00 0.99
C ARG A 80 -8.39 -33.68 1.67
N TYR A 81 -7.12 -33.28 1.53
CA TYR A 81 -6.56 -32.10 2.19
C TYR A 81 -6.19 -31.00 1.18
N SER A 82 -6.10 -29.75 1.64
CA SER A 82 -5.93 -28.57 0.80
C SER A 82 -4.59 -28.56 0.05
N LYS A 83 -3.52 -29.08 0.68
CA LYS A 83 -2.18 -29.18 0.08
C LYS A 83 -2.05 -30.26 -1.00
N THR A 84 -3.01 -31.16 -1.18
CA THR A 84 -2.96 -32.18 -2.25
C THR A 84 -3.23 -31.55 -3.62
N LYS A 85 -3.81 -30.35 -3.69
CA LYS A 85 -4.01 -29.57 -4.93
C LYS A 85 -2.82 -28.66 -5.27
N LYS A 86 -1.57 -29.13 -5.12
CA LYS A 86 -0.44 -28.46 -5.79
C LYS A 86 -0.58 -28.74 -7.29
N GLY A 87 -1.29 -27.86 -7.98
CA GLY A 87 -1.52 -27.97 -9.41
C GLY A 87 -0.22 -27.92 -10.22
N PRO A 88 -0.28 -28.29 -11.51
CA PRO A 88 0.88 -28.36 -12.41
C PRO A 88 1.69 -27.05 -12.49
N ILE A 89 1.05 -25.91 -12.21
CA ILE A 89 1.68 -24.59 -12.10
C ILE A 89 2.82 -24.57 -11.07
N MET A 90 2.69 -25.28 -9.95
CA MET A 90 3.74 -25.31 -8.92
C MET A 90 5.01 -26.03 -9.41
N ASN A 91 4.85 -27.02 -10.29
CA ASN A 91 5.98 -27.72 -10.92
C ASN A 91 6.70 -26.81 -11.92
N TYR A 92 5.95 -26.01 -12.69
CA TYR A 92 6.53 -25.04 -13.61
C TYR A 92 7.33 -23.93 -12.89
N ILE A 93 6.77 -23.38 -11.80
CA ILE A 93 7.44 -22.34 -11.00
C ILE A 93 8.72 -22.89 -10.35
N ASN A 94 8.68 -24.12 -9.81
CA ASN A 94 9.86 -24.74 -9.23
C ASN A 94 10.97 -24.98 -10.27
N SER A 95 10.61 -25.36 -11.50
CA SER A 95 11.57 -25.51 -12.60
C SER A 95 12.23 -24.17 -12.98
N LEU A 96 11.43 -23.10 -13.08
CA LEU A 96 11.96 -21.75 -13.36
C LEU A 96 12.89 -21.25 -12.24
N ARG A 97 12.53 -21.52 -10.98
CA ARG A 97 13.34 -21.13 -9.82
C ARG A 97 14.68 -21.86 -9.78
N HIS A 98 14.71 -23.13 -10.21
CA HIS A 98 15.94 -23.90 -10.34
C HIS A 98 16.88 -23.29 -11.38
N GLN A 99 16.35 -22.94 -12.57
CA GLN A 99 17.13 -22.29 -13.62
C GLN A 99 17.75 -20.98 -13.14
N ILE A 100 16.97 -20.10 -12.50
CA ILE A 100 17.47 -18.81 -11.99
C ILE A 100 18.57 -19.02 -10.93
N ARG A 101 18.42 -20.05 -10.07
CA ARG A 101 19.43 -20.38 -9.06
C ARG A 101 20.74 -20.82 -9.71
N GLU A 102 20.68 -21.65 -10.75
CA GLU A 102 21.87 -22.05 -11.51
C GLU A 102 22.54 -20.88 -12.23
N TYR A 103 21.78 -19.96 -12.83
CA TYR A 103 22.36 -18.75 -13.43
C TYR A 103 23.12 -17.90 -12.41
N ARG A 104 22.56 -17.72 -11.19
CA ARG A 104 23.26 -17.01 -10.11
C ARG A 104 24.51 -17.73 -9.63
N LEU A 105 24.46 -19.06 -9.52
CA LEU A 105 25.62 -19.86 -9.10
C LEU A 105 26.73 -19.83 -10.15
N ARG A 106 26.40 -19.95 -11.44
CA ARG A 106 27.37 -19.83 -12.55
C ARG A 106 28.02 -18.45 -12.60
N LYS A 107 27.26 -17.38 -12.33
CA LYS A 107 27.81 -16.02 -12.21
C LYS A 107 28.77 -15.86 -11.02
N LYS A 108 28.53 -16.57 -9.91
CA LYS A 108 29.46 -16.58 -8.75
C LYS A 108 30.71 -17.42 -8.98
N LEU A 109 30.60 -18.53 -9.70
CA LEU A 109 31.71 -19.46 -9.99
C LEU A 109 32.67 -18.95 -11.07
N ASN A 110 32.24 -18.00 -11.92
CA ASN A 110 33.09 -17.50 -13.00
C ASN A 110 32.78 -16.00 -13.25
N PRO A 111 33.27 -15.09 -12.38
CA PRO A 111 32.99 -13.66 -12.48
C PRO A 111 33.65 -13.01 -13.70
N ASP A 112 34.66 -13.65 -14.30
CA ASP A 112 35.50 -13.06 -15.36
C ASP A 112 34.96 -13.26 -16.78
N LYS A 113 33.82 -13.95 -16.95
CA LYS A 113 33.18 -14.05 -18.28
C LYS A 113 32.23 -12.86 -18.51
N PRO A 114 32.53 -11.93 -19.43
CA PRO A 114 31.62 -10.84 -19.75
C PRO A 114 30.32 -11.42 -20.33
N THR A 115 29.22 -11.23 -19.62
CA THR A 115 27.88 -11.61 -20.06
C THR A 115 27.60 -10.96 -21.41
N LYS A 116 27.20 -11.76 -22.42
CA LYS A 116 26.89 -11.34 -23.81
C LYS A 116 25.90 -10.16 -23.92
N GLU A 117 25.23 -9.81 -22.83
CA GLU A 117 24.34 -8.66 -22.68
C GLU A 117 25.06 -7.30 -22.80
N GLN A 118 26.34 -7.19 -22.43
CA GLN A 118 27.11 -5.95 -22.60
C GLN A 118 27.48 -5.69 -24.08
N ASN A 119 27.66 -6.73 -24.89
CA ASN A 119 27.95 -6.58 -26.32
C ASN A 119 26.72 -6.12 -27.14
N LYS A 120 25.50 -6.47 -26.72
CA LYS A 120 24.28 -5.95 -27.37
C LYS A 120 24.07 -4.45 -27.11
N LYS A 121 24.44 -3.93 -25.93
CA LYS A 121 24.34 -2.49 -25.64
C LYS A 121 25.40 -1.66 -26.38
N LYS A 122 26.62 -2.17 -26.57
CA LYS A 122 27.64 -1.48 -27.38
C LYS A 122 27.32 -1.44 -28.87
N SER A 123 26.60 -2.43 -29.41
CA SER A 123 26.18 -2.44 -30.83
C SER A 123 25.09 -1.42 -31.17
N LYS A 124 24.28 -0.97 -30.21
CA LYS A 124 23.20 0.00 -30.46
C LYS A 124 23.63 1.47 -30.38
N ASN A 125 24.82 1.76 -29.83
CA ASN A 125 25.30 3.14 -29.67
C ASN A 125 26.31 3.55 -30.76
N LYS A 126 26.34 2.82 -31.89
CA LYS A 126 27.25 3.07 -33.02
C LYS A 126 26.51 3.33 -34.34
N ARG A 127 25.24 3.76 -34.25
CA ARG A 127 24.46 4.32 -35.36
C ARG A 127 24.00 5.70 -34.95
#